data_AF-A0A7X2X396-F1
#
_entry.id   AF-A0A7X2X396-F1
#
_cell.length_a   1.000
_cell.length_b   1.000
_cell.length_c   1.000
_cell.angle_alpha   90.00
_cell.angle_beta   90.00
_cell.angle_gamma   90.00
#
_symmetry.space_group_name_H-M   'P 1'
#
loop_
_entity.id
_entity.type
_entity.pdbx_description
1 polymer ?
#
loop_
_entity_poly.entity_id
_entity_poly.type
_entity_poly.pdbx_seq_one_letter_code
_entity_poly.pdbx_strand_id
1 'polypeptide(L)'
;MKILSIDPSSNKAKDSTSGIVYLNNARLINHWVVPKGLPAIKQWFDEIGYELAPDVVIIEKFEARDNDLSKDNSVLETIAYFQLFFPEAILQRNAGYQSDIPNELLKALNLWKFDKSHHQDARASVRLGLFWAVRNDIEEVVSDIGKVVMKNSIKIKIEEMARRSRKA
;
A
#
# COMPACT_ATOMS: atom_id res chain seq x y z
N MET A 1 -9.28 -1.72 -11.85
CA MET A 1 -8.02 -2.41 -11.54
C MET A 1 -8.01 -2.86 -10.10
N LYS A 2 -7.79 -4.13 -9.84
CA LYS A 2 -7.53 -4.67 -8.51
C LYS A 2 -6.02 -4.81 -8.30
N ILE A 3 -5.49 -4.08 -7.32
CA ILE A 3 -4.05 -4.06 -7.01
C ILE A 3 -3.85 -4.73 -5.66
N LEU A 4 -3.04 -5.77 -5.60
CA LEU A 4 -2.51 -6.31 -4.35
C LEU A 4 -1.12 -5.73 -4.13
N SER A 5 -0.95 -4.89 -3.09
CA SER A 5 0.34 -4.29 -2.77
C SER A 5 0.87 -4.79 -1.43
N ILE A 6 2.15 -5.12 -1.41
CA ILE A 6 2.83 -5.79 -0.31
C ILE A 6 4.09 -5.00 0.07
N ASP A 7 4.14 -4.57 1.33
CA ASP A 7 5.33 -4.05 1.98
C ASP A 7 5.95 -5.15 2.85
N PRO A 8 7.04 -5.81 2.40
CA PRO A 8 7.61 -6.96 3.06
C PRO A 8 8.39 -6.59 4.33
N SER A 9 8.15 -7.33 5.40
CA SER A 9 8.87 -7.18 6.67
C SER A 9 10.33 -7.60 6.61
N SER A 10 11.14 -6.98 7.47
CA SER A 10 12.44 -7.51 7.89
C SER A 10 12.30 -8.60 8.95
N ASN A 11 13.22 -9.57 8.99
CA ASN A 11 13.24 -10.61 10.01
C ASN A 11 14.02 -10.24 11.29
N LYS A 12 14.61 -9.03 11.39
CA LYS A 12 15.36 -8.60 12.58
C LYS A 12 14.52 -8.33 13.82
N ALA A 13 13.48 -7.50 13.74
CA ALA A 13 12.68 -7.18 14.93
C ALA A 13 11.65 -8.29 15.21
N LYS A 14 11.47 -8.66 16.48
CA LYS A 14 10.58 -9.76 16.88
C LYS A 14 9.15 -9.58 16.37
N ASP A 15 8.69 -8.32 16.39
CA ASP A 15 7.32 -7.93 16.06
C ASP A 15 7.21 -7.30 14.65
N SER A 16 8.19 -7.52 13.76
CA SER A 16 8.11 -7.05 12.37
C SER A 16 6.96 -7.72 11.62
N THR A 17 6.23 -6.92 10.85
CA THR A 17 5.06 -7.34 10.09
C THR A 17 5.10 -6.84 8.66
N SER A 18 4.60 -7.66 7.73
CA SER A 18 4.40 -7.27 6.33
C SER A 18 3.04 -6.62 6.17
N GLY A 19 3.00 -5.45 5.56
CA GLY A 19 1.76 -4.81 5.16
C GLY A 19 1.25 -5.47 3.87
N ILE A 20 -0.05 -5.76 3.81
CA ILE A 20 -0.70 -6.23 2.58
C ILE A 20 -1.99 -5.46 2.41
N VAL A 21 -2.21 -4.93 1.22
CA VAL A 21 -3.38 -4.11 0.90
C VAL A 21 -3.94 -4.55 -0.43
N TYR A 22 -5.25 -4.76 -0.46
CA TYR A 22 -5.99 -5.04 -1.67
C TYR A 22 -6.87 -3.84 -2.03
N LEU A 23 -6.60 -3.25 -3.19
CA LEU A 23 -7.26 -2.05 -3.69
C LEU A 23 -8.15 -2.40 -4.89
N ASN A 24 -9.26 -1.69 -5.04
CA ASN A 24 -9.99 -1.53 -6.29
C ASN A 24 -9.82 -0.07 -6.73
N ASN A 25 -9.00 0.16 -7.74
CA ASN A 25 -8.49 1.47 -8.12
C ASN A 25 -7.88 2.19 -6.91
N ALA A 26 -8.40 3.35 -6.53
CA ALA A 26 -7.91 4.09 -5.37
C ALA A 26 -8.76 3.85 -4.09
N ARG A 27 -9.45 2.70 -4.02
CA ARG A 27 -10.33 2.32 -2.90
C ARG A 27 -9.82 1.08 -2.20
N LEU A 28 -9.88 1.09 -0.87
CA LEU A 28 -9.57 -0.09 -0.07
C LEU A 28 -10.68 -1.14 -0.25
N ILE A 29 -10.30 -2.35 -0.68
CA ILE A 29 -11.14 -3.54 -0.54
C ILE A 29 -10.89 -4.14 0.85
N ASN A 30 -9.62 -4.45 1.14
CA ASN A 30 -9.21 -5.01 2.42
C ASN A 30 -7.71 -4.78 2.69
N HIS A 31 -7.26 -5.03 3.91
CA HIS A 31 -5.86 -5.00 4.28
C HIS A 31 -5.54 -6.05 5.34
N TRP A 32 -4.29 -6.45 5.41
CA TRP A 32 -3.77 -7.38 6.39
C TRP A 32 -2.39 -6.94 6.87
N VAL A 33 -2.06 -7.35 8.08
CA VAL A 33 -0.74 -7.19 8.67
C VAL A 33 -0.30 -8.60 9.04
N VAL A 34 0.64 -9.14 8.27
CA VAL A 34 1.06 -10.55 8.36
C VAL A 34 2.40 -10.61 9.08
N PRO A 35 2.55 -11.42 10.15
CA PRO A 35 3.84 -11.61 10.79
C PRO A 35 4.90 -12.11 9.81
N LYS A 36 6.16 -11.76 10.08
CA LYS A 36 7.30 -12.21 9.28
C LYS A 36 7.43 -13.73 9.19
N GLY A 37 8.11 -14.19 8.14
CA GLY A 37 8.52 -15.59 7.94
C GLY A 37 7.52 -16.45 7.16
N LEU A 38 8.06 -17.47 6.47
CA LEU A 38 7.30 -18.34 5.57
C LEU A 38 6.05 -18.98 6.21
N PRO A 39 6.06 -19.50 7.46
CA PRO A 39 4.86 -20.12 8.02
C PRO A 39 3.67 -19.17 8.12
N ALA A 40 3.90 -17.93 8.56
CA ALA A 40 2.84 -16.92 8.69
C ALA A 40 2.34 -16.43 7.32
N ILE A 41 3.25 -16.22 6.38
CA ILE A 41 2.91 -15.84 5.00
C ILE A 41 2.11 -16.95 4.31
N LYS A 42 2.55 -18.20 4.46
CA LYS A 42 1.86 -19.36 3.91
C LYS A 42 0.47 -19.51 4.52
N GLN A 43 0.34 -19.39 5.84
CA GLN A 43 -0.96 -19.46 6.50
C GLN A 43 -1.91 -18.39 5.96
N TRP A 44 -1.47 -17.14 5.88
CA TRP A 44 -2.28 -16.07 5.29
C TRP A 44 -2.66 -16.38 3.84
N PHE A 45 -1.75 -16.92 3.05
CA PHE A 45 -2.03 -17.28 1.67
C PHE A 45 -3.07 -18.41 1.58
N ASP A 46 -2.90 -19.48 2.34
CA ASP A 46 -3.81 -20.64 2.35
C ASP A 46 -5.21 -20.27 2.86
N GLU A 47 -5.33 -19.29 3.76
CA GLU A 47 -6.62 -18.87 4.34
C GLU A 47 -7.32 -17.78 3.52
N ILE A 48 -6.56 -16.89 2.87
CA ILE A 48 -7.09 -15.66 2.27
C ILE A 48 -6.45 -15.38 0.91
N GLY A 49 -5.12 -15.41 0.83
CA GLY A 49 -4.37 -14.95 -0.34
C GLY A 49 -4.69 -15.71 -1.62
N TYR A 50 -4.97 -17.02 -1.55
CA TYR A 50 -5.24 -17.87 -2.71
C TYR A 50 -6.59 -17.56 -3.39
N GLU A 51 -7.54 -16.96 -2.66
CA GLU A 51 -8.85 -16.55 -3.20
C GLU A 51 -8.81 -15.16 -3.82
N LEU A 52 -7.74 -14.39 -3.57
CA LEU A 52 -7.60 -13.06 -4.13
C LEU A 52 -7.35 -13.17 -5.64
N ALA A 53 -8.11 -12.38 -6.41
CA ALA A 53 -7.94 -12.25 -7.86
C ALA A 53 -7.49 -10.83 -8.19
N PRO A 54 -6.24 -10.43 -7.86
CA PRO A 54 -5.69 -9.15 -8.29
C PRO A 54 -5.39 -9.15 -9.78
N ASP A 55 -5.56 -7.99 -10.43
CA ASP A 55 -5.08 -7.77 -11.79
C ASP A 55 -3.56 -7.61 -11.81
N VAL A 56 -2.97 -7.11 -10.70
CA VAL A 56 -1.53 -6.97 -10.52
C VAL A 56 -1.13 -7.13 -9.06
N VAL A 57 0.04 -7.73 -8.82
CA VAL A 57 0.69 -7.81 -7.51
C VAL A 57 1.95 -6.95 -7.51
N ILE A 58 2.06 -6.03 -6.56
CA ILE A 58 3.20 -5.11 -6.39
C ILE A 58 3.87 -5.39 -5.05
N ILE A 59 5.14 -5.79 -5.06
CA ILE A 59 5.93 -6.02 -3.86
C ILE A 59 7.04 -4.96 -3.79
N GLU A 60 7.32 -4.41 -2.60
CA GLU A 60 8.45 -3.47 -2.47
C GLU A 60 9.75 -4.16 -2.86
N LYS A 61 10.51 -3.53 -3.75
CA LYS A 61 11.86 -3.96 -4.10
C LYS A 61 12.83 -3.51 -3.02
N PHE A 62 13.45 -4.46 -2.35
CA PHE A 62 14.60 -4.22 -1.49
C PHE A 62 15.90 -4.41 -2.28
N GLU A 63 16.82 -3.43 -2.20
CA GLU A 63 18.17 -3.55 -2.77
C GLU A 63 19.19 -3.37 -1.65
N ALA A 64 19.92 -4.43 -1.33
CA ALA A 64 21.08 -4.35 -0.47
C ALA A 64 22.13 -3.45 -1.13
N ARG A 65 22.75 -2.54 -0.37
CA ARG A 65 23.88 -1.72 -0.85
C ARG A 65 25.17 -2.44 -0.51
N ASP A 66 26.06 -2.62 -1.49
CA ASP A 66 27.25 -3.49 -1.45
C ASP A 66 28.25 -3.23 -0.31
N ASN A 67 28.21 -2.07 0.35
CA ASN A 67 29.24 -1.65 1.31
C ASN A 67 28.92 -1.96 2.78
N ASP A 68 27.92 -2.79 3.07
CA ASP A 68 27.40 -2.89 4.44
C ASP A 68 27.25 -4.37 4.88
N LEU A 69 28.38 -4.99 5.26
CA LEU A 69 28.49 -6.34 5.84
C LEU A 69 27.60 -6.58 7.09
N SER A 70 26.87 -5.56 7.53
CA SER A 70 26.03 -5.51 8.74
C SER A 70 24.50 -5.59 8.49
N LYS A 71 24.05 -5.56 7.22
CA LYS A 71 22.63 -5.38 6.90
C LYS A 71 21.79 -6.64 6.72
N ASP A 72 20.50 -6.43 7.01
CA ASP A 72 19.46 -7.46 7.09
C ASP A 72 19.00 -7.93 5.71
N ASN A 73 19.56 -9.02 5.21
CA ASN A 73 19.13 -9.58 3.92
C ASN A 73 17.83 -10.38 4.02
N SER A 74 17.24 -10.49 5.21
CA SER A 74 16.03 -11.27 5.42
C SER A 74 14.77 -10.67 4.78
N VAL A 75 14.79 -9.38 4.43
CA VAL A 75 13.73 -8.79 3.58
C VAL A 75 13.70 -9.47 2.21
N LEU A 76 14.87 -9.84 1.65
CA LEU A 76 14.95 -10.58 0.39
C LEU A 76 14.34 -11.98 0.52
N GLU A 77 14.49 -12.62 1.68
CA GLU A 77 13.82 -13.91 1.96
C GLU A 77 12.30 -13.72 2.03
N THR A 78 11.81 -12.68 2.71
CA THR A 78 10.38 -12.35 2.76
C THR A 78 9.81 -12.09 1.37
N ILE A 79 10.53 -11.33 0.52
CA ILE A 79 10.16 -11.10 -0.88
C ILE A 79 10.09 -12.43 -1.64
N ALA A 80 11.12 -13.28 -1.50
CA ALA A 80 11.14 -14.59 -2.14
C ALA A 80 9.96 -15.46 -1.72
N TYR A 81 9.58 -15.44 -0.44
CA TYR A 81 8.39 -16.17 0.04
C TYR A 81 7.10 -15.68 -0.61
N PHE A 82 6.89 -14.37 -0.73
CA PHE A 82 5.72 -13.86 -1.45
C PHE A 82 5.73 -14.22 -2.93
N GLN A 83 6.90 -14.23 -3.58
CA GLN A 83 7.02 -14.62 -4.99
C GLN A 83 6.76 -16.11 -5.25
N LEU A 84 6.88 -16.99 -4.25
CA LEU A 84 6.41 -18.39 -4.38
C LEU A 84 4.90 -18.46 -4.64
N PHE A 85 4.14 -17.52 -4.08
CA PHE A 85 2.68 -17.46 -4.20
C PHE A 85 2.21 -16.53 -5.31
N PHE A 86 3.01 -15.50 -5.62
CA PHE A 86 2.75 -14.51 -6.67
C PHE A 86 3.96 -14.41 -7.61
N PRO A 87 4.18 -15.41 -8.49
CA PRO A 87 5.37 -15.47 -9.33
C PRO A 87 5.50 -14.29 -10.31
N GLU A 88 4.36 -13.74 -10.75
CA GLU A 88 4.28 -12.59 -11.67
C GLU A 88 4.33 -11.23 -10.94
N ALA A 89 4.65 -11.20 -9.64
CA ALA A 89 4.68 -9.97 -8.87
C ALA A 89 5.75 -9.00 -9.39
N ILE A 90 5.36 -7.73 -9.53
CA ILE A 90 6.26 -6.64 -9.92
C ILE A 90 6.99 -6.13 -8.67
N LEU A 91 8.33 -6.14 -8.71
CA LEU A 91 9.16 -5.55 -7.67
C LEU A 91 9.32 -4.04 -7.91
N GLN A 92 8.70 -3.22 -7.06
CA GLN A 92 8.68 -1.76 -7.20
C GLN A 92 9.61 -1.09 -6.19
N ARG A 93 10.57 -0.29 -6.67
CA ARG A 93 11.37 0.59 -5.79
C ARG A 93 10.48 1.69 -5.19
N ASN A 94 10.65 2.02 -3.91
CA ASN A 94 9.85 3.04 -3.23
C ASN A 94 10.43 4.47 -3.32
N ALA A 95 11.54 4.67 -4.05
CA ALA A 95 12.18 5.98 -4.18
C ALA A 95 11.23 7.02 -4.79
N GLY A 96 10.88 8.04 -4.00
CA GLY A 96 9.98 9.12 -4.41
C GLY A 96 8.49 8.88 -4.13
N TYR A 97 8.10 7.71 -3.62
CA TYR A 97 6.69 7.37 -3.35
C TYR A 97 5.95 8.35 -2.42
N GLN A 98 6.65 8.99 -1.48
CA GLN A 98 6.07 9.95 -0.53
C GLN A 98 5.84 11.32 -1.16
N SER A 99 6.65 11.67 -2.16
CA SER A 99 6.46 12.89 -2.95
C SER A 99 5.28 12.73 -3.90
N ASP A 100 5.21 11.60 -4.60
CA ASP A 100 4.20 11.34 -5.62
C ASP A 100 2.85 10.98 -4.99
N ILE A 101 2.86 10.23 -3.88
CA ILE A 101 1.67 9.86 -3.08
C ILE A 101 1.81 10.45 -1.65
N PRO A 102 1.51 11.75 -1.49
CA PRO A 102 1.67 12.45 -0.22
C PRO A 102 0.62 12.04 0.82
N ASN A 103 0.92 12.31 2.09
CA ASN A 103 0.02 11.98 3.22
C ASN A 103 -1.37 12.59 3.06
N GLU A 104 -1.46 13.82 2.56
CA GLU A 104 -2.74 14.50 2.33
C GLU A 104 -3.59 13.81 1.25
N LEU A 105 -2.94 13.22 0.23
CA LEU A 105 -3.64 12.42 -0.76
C LEU A 105 -4.21 11.15 -0.12
N LEU A 106 -3.41 10.42 0.67
CA LEU A 106 -3.91 9.26 1.40
C LEU A 106 -5.08 9.60 2.33
N LYS A 107 -5.03 10.75 3.02
CA LYS A 107 -6.15 11.23 3.85
C LYS A 107 -7.39 11.51 3.01
N ALA A 108 -7.24 12.18 1.86
CA ALA A 108 -8.34 12.48 0.94
C ALA A 108 -8.99 11.20 0.38
N LEU A 109 -8.21 10.15 0.16
CA LEU A 109 -8.67 8.84 -0.29
C LEU A 109 -9.25 7.96 0.83
N ASN A 110 -9.22 8.42 2.08
CA ASN A 110 -9.55 7.61 3.26
C ASN A 110 -8.67 6.36 3.42
N LEU A 111 -7.39 6.48 3.05
CA LEU A 111 -6.37 5.43 3.11
C LEU A 111 -5.21 5.78 4.06
N TRP A 112 -5.43 6.74 4.95
CA TRP A 112 -4.43 7.18 5.93
C TRP A 112 -4.46 6.39 7.24
N LYS A 113 -5.68 6.07 7.69
CA LYS A 113 -5.95 5.32 8.93
C LYS A 113 -6.53 3.97 8.55
N PHE A 114 -6.02 2.93 9.18
CA PHE A 114 -6.56 1.57 9.12
C PHE A 114 -7.08 1.23 10.53
N ASP A 115 -7.86 0.16 10.68
CA ASP A 115 -8.44 -0.22 11.97
C ASP A 115 -7.54 -1.22 12.72
N LYS A 116 -7.29 -0.98 14.01
CA LYS A 116 -6.63 -1.90 15.00
C LYS A 116 -5.31 -2.61 14.60
N SER A 117 -4.24 -1.88 14.31
CA SER A 117 -2.87 -2.41 14.16
C SER A 117 -1.82 -1.30 14.31
N HIS A 118 -0.53 -1.63 14.43
CA HIS A 118 0.54 -0.63 14.32
C HIS A 118 0.64 -0.21 12.83
N HIS A 119 -0.26 0.69 12.42
CA HIS A 119 -0.71 1.03 11.05
C HIS A 119 0.30 1.60 10.05
N GLN A 120 1.61 1.47 10.27
CA GLN A 120 2.59 2.03 9.35
C GLN A 120 2.75 1.14 8.10
N ASP A 121 2.78 -0.18 8.26
CA ASP A 121 3.08 -1.13 7.17
C ASP A 121 1.94 -1.18 6.12
N ALA A 122 0.68 -1.24 6.56
CA ALA A 122 -0.47 -1.16 5.65
C ALA A 122 -0.52 0.17 4.89
N ARG A 123 -0.08 1.27 5.52
CA ARG A 123 0.00 2.57 4.86
C ARG A 123 1.12 2.62 3.82
N ALA A 124 2.28 2.04 4.13
CA ALA A 124 3.37 1.90 3.19
C ALA A 124 2.95 1.06 1.98
N SER A 125 2.21 -0.04 2.21
CA SER A 125 1.64 -0.88 1.15
C SER A 125 0.65 -0.14 0.27
N VAL A 126 -0.32 0.61 0.83
CA VAL A 126 -1.20 1.47 0.01
C VAL A 126 -0.37 2.42 -0.84
N ARG A 127 0.61 3.09 -0.20
CA ARG A 127 1.42 4.10 -0.88
C ARG A 127 2.16 3.48 -2.06
N LEU A 128 2.75 2.31 -1.88
CA LEU A 128 3.46 1.58 -2.92
C LEU A 128 2.56 1.24 -4.11
N GLY A 129 1.38 0.68 -3.86
CA GLY A 129 0.42 0.31 -4.91
C GLY A 129 -0.05 1.51 -5.73
N LEU A 130 -0.44 2.61 -5.05
CA LEU A 130 -0.83 3.84 -5.74
C LEU A 130 0.34 4.49 -6.48
N PHE A 131 1.54 4.43 -5.91
CA PHE A 131 2.74 4.98 -6.52
C PHE A 131 3.07 4.27 -7.83
N TRP A 132 3.05 2.93 -7.84
CA TRP A 132 3.21 2.15 -9.06
C TRP A 132 2.16 2.54 -10.10
N ALA A 133 0.89 2.61 -9.71
CA ALA A 133 -0.19 2.92 -10.64
C ALA A 133 -0.08 4.32 -11.26
N VAL A 134 0.29 5.33 -10.46
CA VAL A 134 0.51 6.70 -10.95
C VAL A 134 1.73 6.77 -11.87
N ARG A 135 2.84 6.11 -11.52
CA ARG A 135 4.07 6.10 -12.33
C ARG A 135 3.92 5.37 -13.67
N ASN A 136 2.94 4.49 -13.79
CA ASN A 136 2.64 3.72 -15.00
C ASN A 136 1.37 4.21 -15.70
N ASP A 137 0.86 5.39 -15.34
CA ASP A 137 -0.30 6.02 -15.97
C ASP A 137 -1.53 5.09 -16.09
N ILE A 138 -1.80 4.31 -15.03
CA ILE A 138 -2.98 3.44 -15.00
C ILE A 138 -4.24 4.31 -14.96
N GLU A 139 -4.85 4.49 -16.13
CA GLU A 139 -5.91 5.48 -16.38
C GLU A 139 -7.05 5.41 -15.36
N GLU A 140 -7.57 4.21 -15.10
CA GLU A 140 -8.70 4.03 -14.18
C GLU A 140 -8.37 4.35 -12.72
N VAL A 141 -7.13 4.11 -12.28
CA VAL A 141 -6.66 4.46 -10.94
C VAL A 141 -6.50 5.97 -10.83
N VAL A 142 -5.80 6.59 -11.79
CA VAL A 142 -5.57 8.05 -11.83
C VAL A 142 -6.90 8.80 -11.91
N SER A 143 -7.84 8.31 -12.72
CA SER A 143 -9.18 8.87 -12.85
C SER A 143 -9.97 8.77 -11.55
N ASP A 144 -9.95 7.63 -10.84
CA ASP A 144 -10.63 7.50 -9.54
C ASP A 144 -10.02 8.44 -8.49
N ILE A 145 -8.68 8.56 -8.43
CA ILE A 145 -7.99 9.54 -7.58
C ILE A 145 -8.53 10.95 -7.86
N GLY A 146 -8.53 11.37 -9.13
CA GLY A 146 -9.01 12.70 -9.53
C GLY A 146 -10.46 12.96 -9.12
N LYS A 147 -11.35 11.98 -9.27
CA LYS A 147 -12.75 12.07 -8.84
C LYS A 147 -12.87 12.29 -7.32
N VAL A 148 -12.07 11.60 -6.50
CA VAL A 148 -12.10 11.77 -5.04
C VAL A 148 -11.65 13.16 -4.63
N VAL A 149 -10.52 13.60 -5.16
CA VAL A 149 -9.90 14.88 -4.82
C VAL A 149 -10.82 16.04 -5.21
N MET A 150 -11.46 15.96 -6.38
CA MET A 150 -12.43 16.96 -6.84
C MET A 150 -13.67 17.00 -5.92
N LYS A 151 -14.22 15.83 -5.56
CA LYS A 151 -15.38 15.73 -4.66
C LYS A 151 -15.09 16.35 -3.29
N ASN A 152 -13.92 16.06 -2.71
CA ASN A 152 -13.52 16.62 -1.42
C ASN A 152 -13.34 18.15 -1.49
N SER A 153 -12.73 18.64 -2.56
CA SER A 153 -12.56 20.08 -2.81
C SER A 153 -13.91 20.81 -2.88
N ILE A 154 -14.91 20.23 -3.55
CA ILE A 154 -16.27 20.79 -3.64
C ILE A 154 -16.94 20.81 -2.25
N LYS A 155 -16.83 19.71 -1.49
CA LYS A 155 -17.40 19.61 -0.14
C LYS A 155 -16.86 20.70 0.79
N ILE A 156 -15.54 20.93 0.78
CA ILE A 156 -14.90 21.97 1.60
C ILE A 156 -15.46 23.37 1.25
N LYS A 157 -15.57 23.70 -0.04
CA LYS A 157 -16.13 24.99 -0.48
C LYS A 157 -17.56 25.20 0.02
N ILE A 158 -18.41 24.17 -0.04
CA ILE A 158 -19.79 24.23 0.45
C ILE A 158 -19.82 24.47 1.98
N GLU A 159 -18.99 23.77 2.74
CA GLU A 159 -18.91 23.93 4.20
C GLU A 159 -18.43 25.33 4.61
N GLU A 160 -17.46 25.91 3.88
CA GLU A 160 -17.00 27.28 4.09
C GLU A 160 -18.08 28.31 3.79
N MET A 161 -18.80 28.17 2.67
CA MET A 161 -19.93 29.03 2.32
C MET A 161 -21.01 28.98 3.42
N ALA A 162 -21.38 27.77 3.87
CA ALA A 162 -22.36 27.58 4.93
C ALA A 162 -21.91 28.15 6.30
N ARG A 163 -20.61 28.20 6.59
CA ARG A 163 -20.08 28.88 7.79
C ARG A 163 -20.17 30.40 7.68
N ARG A 164 -19.89 30.97 6.50
CA ARG A 164 -19.99 32.42 6.28
C ARG A 164 -21.42 32.91 6.41
N SER A 165 -22.39 32.20 5.84
CA SER A 165 -23.83 32.54 5.94
C SER A 165 -24.40 32.44 7.35
N ARG A 166 -23.76 31.72 8.28
CA ARG A 166 -24.18 31.61 9.69
C ARG A 166 -23.58 32.68 10.61
N LYS A 167 -22.60 33.44 10.11
CA LYS A 167 -21.93 34.53 10.85
C LYS A 167 -22.41 35.93 10.43
N ALA A 168 -23.21 36.00 9.37
CA ALA A 168 -23.89 37.21 8.91
C ALA A 168 -25.33 37.22 9.47
#